data_AF-A0A1M5Z5M1-F1
#
_entry.id   AF-A0A1M5Z5M1-F1
#
_cell.length_a   1.000
_cell.length_b   1.000
_cell.length_c   1.000
_cell.angle_alpha   90.00
_cell.angle_beta   90.00
_cell.angle_gamma   90.00
#
_symmetry.space_group_name_H-M   'P 1'
#
loop_
_entity.id
_entity.type
_entity.pdbx_description
1 polymer ?
#
loop_
_entity_poly.entity_id
_entity_poly.type
_entity_poly.pdbx_seq_one_letter_code
_entity_poly.pdbx_strand_id
1 'polypeptide(L)'
;MSIDLPPSRIDAGELLQHVSRVVYRDEPLCYGRDGTNRYDAPKRDYGVLYLGRNLPTALMESVFHKHQWDQDTKRSIALAEVHSRLVRAAGVLEDLCLADLMAEGVMAGYFGLNLEQLARRDYTYTQQVSARVHALQLLLPIIFNLAESPTGTQLLSGHISPAREHVFTFEF
;
A
#
# COMPACT_ATOMS: atom_id res chain seq x y z
N MET A 1 -1.68 16.66 -22.74
CA MET A 1 -0.56 15.70 -22.67
C MET A 1 -1.10 14.40 -22.12
N SER A 2 -0.79 13.27 -22.75
CA SER A 2 -0.92 11.98 -22.07
C SER A 2 0.25 11.90 -21.08
N ILE A 3 -0.03 11.74 -19.80
CA ILE A 3 1.02 11.40 -18.83
C ILE A 3 1.11 9.88 -18.78
N ASP A 4 2.33 9.37 -18.88
CA ASP A 4 2.65 7.98 -18.64
C ASP A 4 3.37 7.90 -17.29
N LEU A 5 2.84 7.13 -16.34
CA LEU A 5 3.52 6.87 -15.08
C LEU A 5 4.54 5.74 -15.32
N PRO A 6 5.76 5.83 -14.77
CA PRO A 6 6.75 4.77 -14.96
C PRO A 6 6.17 3.43 -14.49
N PRO A 7 6.28 2.36 -15.30
CA PRO A 7 5.77 1.05 -14.92
C PRO A 7 6.76 0.32 -14.02
N SER A 8 6.28 -0.27 -12.93
CA SER A 8 6.96 -1.33 -12.20
C SER A 8 6.23 -2.66 -12.41
N ARG A 9 6.97 -3.74 -12.56
CA ARG A 9 6.43 -5.07 -12.91
C ARG A 9 6.54 -6.03 -11.73
N ILE A 10 5.59 -6.96 -11.65
CA ILE A 10 5.64 -8.17 -10.83
C ILE A 10 5.30 -9.32 -11.74
N ASP A 11 6.16 -10.34 -11.75
CA ASP A 11 6.02 -11.46 -12.68
C ASP A 11 4.96 -12.47 -12.20
N ALA A 12 4.29 -13.13 -13.16
CA ALA A 12 3.44 -14.27 -12.86
C ALA A 12 4.20 -15.35 -12.08
N GLY A 13 3.57 -15.86 -11.01
CA GLY A 13 4.17 -16.83 -10.09
C GLY A 13 4.82 -16.23 -8.84
N GLU A 14 5.01 -14.90 -8.73
CA GLU A 14 5.42 -14.27 -7.48
C GLU A 14 4.37 -14.42 -6.36
N LEU A 15 4.83 -14.36 -5.10
CA LEU A 15 4.00 -14.52 -3.90
C LEU A 15 4.05 -13.27 -3.02
N LEU A 16 3.00 -12.46 -3.07
CA LEU A 16 2.86 -11.28 -2.22
C LEU A 16 2.18 -11.66 -0.88
N GLN A 17 2.34 -10.83 0.16
CA GLN A 17 2.11 -11.22 1.56
C GLN A 17 1.07 -10.35 2.28
N HIS A 18 -0.16 -10.83 2.50
CA HIS A 18 -1.10 -10.16 3.42
C HIS A 18 -0.67 -10.38 4.85
N VAL A 19 -0.80 -9.35 5.69
CA VAL A 19 -0.81 -9.54 7.15
C VAL A 19 -2.00 -8.82 7.77
N SER A 20 -3.06 -9.58 8.06
CA SER A 20 -4.26 -9.10 8.74
C SER A 20 -4.21 -9.41 10.24
N ARG A 21 -5.24 -9.01 10.98
CA ARG A 21 -5.53 -9.60 12.29
C ARG A 21 -6.13 -11.00 12.13
N VAL A 22 -5.96 -11.86 13.14
CA VAL A 22 -6.47 -13.23 13.17
C VAL A 22 -8.00 -13.32 13.23
N VAL A 23 -8.69 -12.24 13.65
CA VAL A 23 -10.16 -12.16 13.64
C VAL A 23 -10.76 -12.30 12.23
N TYR A 24 -9.99 -11.96 11.19
CA TYR A 24 -10.41 -12.05 9.80
C TYR A 24 -10.09 -13.42 9.16
N ARG A 25 -9.73 -14.44 9.94
CA ARG A 25 -9.19 -15.73 9.43
C ARG A 25 -10.07 -16.39 8.38
N ASP A 26 -11.37 -16.42 8.64
CA ASP A 26 -12.36 -17.13 7.83
C ASP A 26 -13.07 -16.19 6.84
N GLU A 27 -12.66 -14.92 6.79
CA GLU A 27 -13.12 -13.94 5.79
C GLU A 27 -12.26 -14.03 4.52
N PRO A 28 -12.85 -13.91 3.31
CA PRO A 28 -12.10 -13.85 2.06
C PRO A 28 -11.21 -12.60 2.02
N LEU A 29 -10.08 -12.70 1.31
CA LEU A 29 -9.28 -11.52 0.99
C LEU A 29 -10.05 -10.66 -0.03
N CYS A 30 -10.34 -9.42 0.31
CA CYS A 30 -11.14 -8.51 -0.52
C CYS A 30 -10.53 -7.11 -0.56
N TYR A 31 -11.00 -6.31 -1.52
CA TYR A 31 -10.64 -4.91 -1.62
C TYR A 31 -11.45 -4.05 -0.65
N GLY A 32 -10.76 -3.38 0.27
CA GLY A 32 -11.35 -2.47 1.25
C GLY A 32 -11.92 -1.21 0.59
N ARG A 33 -13.06 -0.73 1.11
CA ARG A 33 -13.78 0.46 0.63
C ARG A 33 -14.19 1.41 1.76
N ASP A 34 -13.52 1.34 2.91
CA ASP A 34 -13.89 2.14 4.09
C ASP A 34 -13.40 3.60 4.01
N GLY A 35 -12.38 3.90 3.20
CA GLY A 35 -11.89 5.27 3.01
C GLY A 35 -11.02 5.80 4.15
N THR A 36 -10.53 4.91 5.03
CA THR A 36 -9.80 5.29 6.25
C THR A 36 -8.29 5.08 6.13
N ASN A 37 -7.82 4.34 5.12
CA ASN A 37 -6.41 4.08 4.90
C ASN A 37 -5.79 5.07 3.90
N ARG A 38 -4.46 5.13 3.88
CA ARG A 38 -3.68 6.20 3.23
C ARG A 38 -4.03 6.42 1.76
N TYR A 39 -4.35 5.35 1.04
CA TYR A 39 -4.60 5.39 -0.39
C TYR A 39 -5.96 4.82 -0.79
N ASP A 40 -6.91 4.74 0.15
CA ASP A 40 -8.27 4.34 -0.19
C ASP A 40 -8.93 5.33 -1.14
N ALA A 41 -9.95 4.87 -1.86
CA ALA A 41 -10.81 5.73 -2.66
C ALA A 41 -11.49 6.78 -1.76
N PRO A 42 -11.23 8.09 -1.93
CA PRO A 42 -11.84 9.13 -1.08
C PRO A 42 -13.36 9.22 -1.28
N LYS A 43 -13.87 8.70 -2.41
CA LYS A 43 -15.30 8.57 -2.72
C LYS A 43 -15.86 7.15 -2.50
N ARG A 44 -15.02 6.18 -2.11
CA ARG A 44 -15.36 4.75 -1.96
C ARG A 44 -15.93 4.10 -3.24
N ASP A 45 -15.62 4.67 -4.40
CA ASP A 45 -16.09 4.27 -5.73
C ASP A 45 -15.34 3.08 -6.32
N TYR A 46 -14.11 2.81 -5.84
CA TYR A 46 -13.34 1.60 -6.07
C TYR A 46 -12.77 1.04 -4.76
N GLY A 47 -12.31 -0.21 -4.79
CA GLY A 47 -11.68 -0.88 -3.65
C GLY A 47 -10.15 -0.92 -3.73
N VAL A 48 -9.52 -1.10 -2.56
CA VAL A 48 -8.07 -1.02 -2.34
C VAL A 48 -7.58 -2.17 -1.43
N LEU A 49 -6.48 -2.85 -1.77
CA LEU A 49 -5.96 -4.01 -1.03
C LEU A 49 -4.44 -3.98 -0.83
N TYR A 50 -4.02 -4.37 0.39
CA TYR A 50 -2.69 -4.18 1.00
C TYR A 50 -1.95 -5.52 1.36
N LEU A 51 -0.72 -5.81 0.85
CA LEU A 51 0.22 -6.97 0.96
C LEU A 51 1.74 -6.66 0.69
N GLY A 52 2.68 -6.96 1.58
CA GLY A 52 4.12 -6.74 1.27
C GLY A 52 4.63 -7.61 0.11
N ARG A 53 5.60 -7.12 -0.68
CA ARG A 53 6.35 -8.01 -1.58
C ARG A 53 7.14 -9.09 -0.80
N ASN A 54 7.46 -8.81 0.46
CA ASN A 54 8.00 -9.77 1.40
C ASN A 54 7.29 -9.68 2.77
N LEU A 55 7.43 -10.74 3.56
CA LEU A 55 6.76 -10.89 4.86
C LEU A 55 7.23 -9.87 5.91
N PRO A 56 8.54 -9.59 6.09
CA PRO A 56 8.99 -8.50 6.96
C PRO A 56 8.24 -7.18 6.70
N THR A 57 8.08 -6.80 5.44
CA THR A 57 7.37 -5.56 5.08
C THR A 57 5.90 -5.59 5.47
N ALA A 58 5.18 -6.64 5.08
CA ALA A 58 3.76 -6.80 5.39
C ALA A 58 3.49 -6.83 6.90
N LEU A 59 4.36 -7.52 7.66
CA LEU A 59 4.26 -7.63 9.10
C LEU A 59 4.56 -6.30 9.79
N MET A 60 5.60 -5.59 9.35
CA MET A 60 5.94 -4.29 9.89
C MET A 60 4.82 -3.27 9.62
N GLU A 61 4.18 -3.27 8.44
CA GLU A 61 2.99 -2.43 8.22
C GLU A 61 1.88 -2.82 9.20
N SER A 62 1.48 -4.09 9.20
CA SER A 62 0.36 -4.57 10.04
C SER A 62 0.57 -4.33 11.55
N VAL A 63 1.82 -4.29 12.03
CA VAL A 63 2.16 -4.07 13.44
C VAL A 63 2.38 -2.59 13.75
N PHE A 64 3.09 -1.83 12.92
CA PHE A 64 3.46 -0.43 13.20
C PHE A 64 2.52 0.62 12.59
N HIS A 65 1.55 0.26 11.73
CA HIS A 65 0.71 1.21 10.98
C HIS A 65 0.20 2.42 11.77
N LYS A 66 -0.22 2.23 13.03
CA LYS A 66 -0.79 3.27 13.91
C LYS A 66 0.20 3.96 14.85
N HIS A 67 1.50 3.65 14.78
CA HIS A 67 2.52 4.27 15.63
C HIS A 67 2.95 5.63 15.06
N GLN A 68 3.04 6.63 15.94
CA GLN A 68 3.39 8.01 15.60
C GLN A 68 4.87 8.22 15.86
N TRP A 69 5.71 7.84 14.88
CA TRP A 69 7.18 7.91 14.97
C TRP A 69 7.71 9.33 15.24
N ASP A 70 6.93 10.35 14.90
CA ASP A 70 7.15 11.78 15.18
C ASP A 70 7.02 12.13 16.68
N GLN A 71 6.22 11.37 17.43
CA GLN A 71 5.94 11.59 18.85
C GLN A 71 6.69 10.61 19.76
N ASP A 72 6.86 9.38 19.30
CA ASP A 72 7.62 8.34 19.99
C ASP A 72 8.47 7.58 18.98
N THR A 73 9.79 7.67 19.11
CA THR A 73 10.76 7.06 18.18
C THR A 73 10.98 5.56 18.44
N LYS A 74 10.30 4.99 19.45
CA LYS A 74 10.45 3.59 19.86
C LYS A 74 9.09 2.96 20.12
N ARG A 75 8.96 1.67 19.84
CA ARG A 75 7.78 0.90 20.24
C ARG A 75 8.12 -0.51 20.65
N SER A 76 7.81 -0.83 21.90
CA SER A 76 7.74 -2.20 22.39
C SER A 76 6.53 -2.90 21.77
N ILE A 77 6.76 -4.00 21.07
CA ILE A 77 5.69 -4.88 20.57
C ILE A 77 5.52 -6.03 21.57
N ALA A 78 4.30 -6.23 22.06
CA ALA A 78 3.97 -7.39 22.89
C ALA A 78 3.88 -8.65 22.03
N LEU A 79 4.34 -9.80 22.53
CA LEU A 79 4.24 -11.09 21.82
C LEU A 79 2.78 -11.43 21.43
N ALA A 80 1.81 -11.06 22.28
CA ALA A 80 0.39 -11.21 21.99
C ALA A 80 -0.07 -10.41 20.74
N GLU A 81 0.56 -9.27 20.45
CA GLU A 81 0.28 -8.52 19.24
C GLU A 81 0.78 -9.26 17.99
N VAL A 82 1.99 -9.84 18.05
CA VAL A 82 2.52 -10.69 16.97
C VAL A 82 1.64 -11.92 16.75
N HIS A 83 1.27 -12.63 17.83
CA HIS A 83 0.38 -13.79 17.76
C HIS A 83 -1.05 -13.46 17.27
N SER A 84 -1.48 -12.20 17.38
CA SER A 84 -2.77 -11.75 16.83
C SER A 84 -2.76 -11.48 15.33
N ARG A 85 -1.61 -11.62 14.65
CA ARG A 85 -1.49 -11.45 13.19
C ARG A 85 -1.67 -12.75 12.43
N LEU A 86 -2.23 -12.64 11.23
CA LEU A 86 -2.45 -13.72 10.28
C LEU A 86 -1.75 -13.36 8.97
N VAL A 87 -0.82 -14.21 8.55
CA VAL A 87 -0.17 -14.11 7.24
C VAL A 87 -1.01 -14.85 6.20
N ARG A 88 -1.18 -14.27 5.01
CA ARG A 88 -1.72 -14.96 3.83
C ARG A 88 -0.79 -14.71 2.65
N ALA A 89 -0.28 -15.77 2.04
CA ALA A 89 0.39 -15.64 0.75
C ALA A 89 -0.67 -15.51 -0.35
N ALA A 90 -0.43 -14.65 -1.33
CA ALA A 90 -1.32 -14.42 -2.45
C ALA A 90 -0.51 -14.47 -3.75
N GLY A 91 -0.88 -15.40 -4.63
CA GLY A 91 -0.15 -15.64 -5.88
C GLY A 91 -0.49 -14.63 -6.96
N VAL A 92 0.52 -14.21 -7.72
CA VAL A 92 0.37 -13.48 -8.96
C VAL A 92 0.04 -14.49 -10.07
N LEU A 93 -1.14 -14.39 -10.67
CA LEU A 93 -1.57 -15.33 -11.71
C LEU A 93 -1.13 -14.92 -13.12
N GLU A 94 -1.06 -13.61 -13.36
CA GLU A 94 -0.67 -12.96 -14.61
C GLU A 94 0.22 -11.77 -14.27
N ASP A 95 1.15 -11.41 -15.16
CA ASP A 95 2.09 -10.29 -14.96
C ASP A 95 1.36 -9.01 -14.57
N LEU A 96 1.64 -8.48 -13.37
CA LEU A 96 1.15 -7.16 -12.99
C LEU A 96 2.13 -6.11 -13.51
N CYS A 97 1.64 -5.22 -14.35
CA CYS A 97 2.28 -3.93 -14.56
C CYS A 97 1.60 -2.92 -13.63
N LEU A 98 2.38 -2.06 -12.96
CA LEU A 98 1.94 -1.21 -11.85
C LEU A 98 2.44 0.21 -12.06
N ALA A 99 1.66 1.23 -11.72
CA ALA A 99 2.16 2.59 -11.68
C ALA A 99 3.16 2.76 -10.53
N ASP A 100 4.42 3.05 -10.86
CA ASP A 100 5.49 3.30 -9.90
C ASP A 100 5.43 4.74 -9.39
N LEU A 101 5.09 4.89 -8.11
CA LEU A 101 5.07 6.18 -7.42
C LEU A 101 6.28 6.39 -6.50
N MET A 102 7.21 5.44 -6.51
CA MET A 102 8.53 5.50 -5.88
C MET A 102 9.57 6.12 -6.83
N ALA A 103 9.38 5.94 -8.14
CA ALA A 103 10.23 6.51 -9.17
C ALA A 103 10.51 8.01 -8.97
N GLU A 104 11.76 8.39 -9.23
CA GLU A 104 12.27 9.73 -8.93
C GLU A 104 11.40 10.82 -9.57
N GLY A 105 11.02 11.81 -8.76
CA GLY A 105 10.22 12.94 -9.23
C GLY A 105 8.74 12.66 -9.46
N VAL A 106 8.22 11.44 -9.32
CA VAL A 106 6.77 11.18 -9.54
C VAL A 106 5.90 11.92 -8.51
N MET A 107 6.14 11.74 -7.22
CA MET A 107 5.35 12.43 -6.18
C MET A 107 5.49 13.96 -6.25
N ALA A 108 6.71 14.47 -6.40
CA ALA A 108 6.98 15.91 -6.40
C ALA A 108 6.62 16.59 -7.73
N GLY A 109 7.05 16.02 -8.86
CA GLY A 109 6.90 16.60 -10.19
C GLY A 109 5.54 16.34 -10.85
N TYR A 110 4.91 15.18 -10.63
CA TYR A 110 3.60 14.88 -11.21
C TYR A 110 2.43 15.13 -10.24
N PHE A 111 2.55 14.71 -8.98
CA PHE A 111 1.47 14.96 -8.00
C PHE A 111 1.57 16.30 -7.28
N GLY A 112 2.73 16.97 -7.33
CA GLY A 112 2.96 18.25 -6.67
C GLY A 112 3.08 18.13 -5.15
N LEU A 113 3.41 16.93 -4.63
CA LEU A 113 3.46 16.64 -3.20
C LEU A 113 4.88 16.70 -2.65
N ASN A 114 5.05 17.37 -1.52
CA ASN A 114 6.29 17.38 -0.74
C ASN A 114 6.27 16.28 0.35
N LEU A 115 7.42 16.07 1.02
CA LEU A 115 7.54 15.06 2.09
C LEU A 115 6.58 15.30 3.26
N GLU A 116 6.32 16.56 3.64
CA GLU A 116 5.36 16.90 4.70
C GLU A 116 3.96 16.37 4.36
N GLN A 117 3.47 16.66 3.15
CA GLN A 117 2.15 16.23 2.67
C GLN A 117 2.04 14.70 2.55
N LEU A 118 3.14 14.00 2.24
CA LEU A 118 3.23 12.54 2.20
C LEU A 118 3.34 11.90 3.60
N ALA A 119 3.87 12.62 4.59
CA ALA A 119 3.99 12.15 5.97
C ALA A 119 2.67 12.26 6.76
N ARG A 120 1.77 13.19 6.37
CA ARG A 120 0.51 13.47 7.08
C ARG A 120 -0.36 12.23 7.31
N ARG A 121 -1.00 12.23 8.49
CA ARG A 121 -1.98 11.21 8.94
C ARG A 121 -3.43 11.50 8.51
N ASP A 122 -3.71 12.67 7.94
CA ASP A 122 -5.04 13.04 7.44
C ASP A 122 -5.35 12.51 6.03
N TYR A 123 -4.37 11.85 5.40
CA TYR A 123 -4.42 11.07 4.15
C TYR A 123 -5.06 11.75 2.93
N THR A 124 -5.41 13.03 3.02
CA THR A 124 -6.20 13.73 2.00
C THR A 124 -5.44 13.84 0.69
N TYR A 125 -4.15 14.16 0.76
CA TYR A 125 -3.27 14.22 -0.42
C TYR A 125 -3.04 12.85 -1.05
N THR A 126 -2.82 11.83 -0.23
CA THR A 126 -2.50 10.47 -0.69
C THR A 126 -3.73 9.76 -1.29
N GLN A 127 -4.92 9.95 -0.73
CA GLN A 127 -6.17 9.50 -1.34
C GLN A 127 -6.48 10.23 -2.67
N GLN A 128 -6.07 11.51 -2.80
CA GLN A 128 -6.14 12.22 -4.09
C GLN A 128 -5.17 11.67 -5.14
N VAL A 129 -3.96 11.23 -4.74
CA VAL A 129 -3.03 10.49 -5.62
C VAL A 129 -3.72 9.22 -6.13
N SER A 130 -4.25 8.40 -5.22
CA SER A 130 -4.97 7.16 -5.54
C SER A 130 -6.12 7.41 -6.55
N ALA A 131 -6.96 8.41 -6.28
CA ALA A 131 -8.05 8.78 -7.18
C ALA A 131 -7.60 9.27 -8.56
N ARG A 132 -6.47 9.97 -8.65
CA ARG A 132 -5.87 10.38 -9.92
C ARG A 132 -5.31 9.19 -10.70
N VAL A 133 -4.61 8.27 -10.05
CA VAL A 133 -4.08 7.06 -10.71
C VAL A 133 -5.23 6.16 -11.21
N HIS A 134 -6.29 5.97 -10.41
CA HIS A 134 -7.51 5.30 -10.87
C HIS A 134 -8.15 6.00 -12.08
N ALA A 135 -8.20 7.34 -12.07
CA ALA A 135 -8.79 8.13 -13.15
C ALA A 135 -8.00 8.07 -14.47
N LEU A 136 -6.71 7.72 -14.45
CA LEU A 136 -5.92 7.49 -15.67
C LEU A 136 -6.37 6.24 -16.45
N GLN A 137 -7.27 5.41 -15.89
CA GLN A 137 -7.74 4.15 -16.49
C GLN A 137 -6.59 3.22 -16.92
N LEU A 138 -5.43 3.36 -16.26
CA LEU A 138 -4.40 2.33 -16.34
C LEU A 138 -5.09 1.02 -15.94
N LEU A 139 -4.97 -0.01 -16.79
CA LEU A 139 -5.44 -1.39 -16.51
C LEU A 139 -4.61 -2.07 -15.41
N LEU A 140 -3.94 -1.24 -14.63
CA LEU A 140 -2.71 -1.50 -13.92
C LEU A 140 -2.93 -1.10 -12.48
N PRO A 141 -2.53 -1.95 -11.55
CA PRO A 141 -2.44 -1.52 -10.18
C PRO A 141 -1.25 -0.61 -9.87
N ILE A 142 -0.87 -0.42 -8.60
CA ILE A 142 -0.06 0.75 -8.19
C ILE A 142 0.99 0.40 -7.11
N ILE A 143 2.15 1.06 -7.10
CA ILE A 143 3.18 0.99 -6.04
C ILE A 143 3.25 2.31 -5.25
N PHE A 144 3.52 2.27 -3.95
CA PHE A 144 3.48 3.45 -3.06
C PHE A 144 4.57 3.52 -2.00
N ASN A 145 4.79 4.71 -1.40
CA ASN A 145 5.61 4.87 -0.18
C ASN A 145 4.73 5.07 1.08
N LEU A 146 5.20 4.68 2.27
CA LEU A 146 4.58 4.97 3.55
C LEU A 146 5.65 5.42 4.56
N ALA A 147 5.37 6.54 5.23
CA ALA A 147 6.40 7.47 5.69
C ALA A 147 7.32 6.98 6.81
N GLU A 148 8.57 7.45 6.71
CA GLU A 148 9.74 7.38 7.61
C GLU A 148 9.64 6.53 8.91
N SER A 149 10.41 5.44 8.91
CA SER A 149 11.13 4.99 10.12
C SER A 149 12.39 5.85 10.31
N PRO A 150 12.79 6.20 11.55
CA PRO A 150 14.05 6.92 11.83
C PRO A 150 15.33 6.13 11.45
N THR A 151 15.21 4.89 10.97
CA THR A 151 16.31 4.09 10.41
C THR A 151 16.50 4.21 8.89
N GLY A 152 15.69 5.02 8.20
CA GLY A 152 15.81 5.20 6.73
C GLY A 152 15.42 3.96 5.92
N THR A 153 14.36 3.25 6.35
CA THR A 153 13.94 1.95 5.81
C THR A 153 12.45 2.03 5.46
N GLN A 154 12.07 1.83 4.19
CA GLN A 154 10.78 2.28 3.61
C GLN A 154 9.71 1.17 3.65
N LEU A 155 8.53 1.36 4.25
CA LEU A 155 7.76 0.25 4.84
C LEU A 155 6.32 0.02 4.24
N LEU A 156 6.04 -1.10 3.55
CA LEU A 156 5.19 -1.08 2.34
C LEU A 156 4.33 -2.36 1.84
N SER A 157 3.08 -2.29 1.26
CA SER A 157 2.19 -3.47 0.88
C SER A 157 0.87 -3.42 -0.09
N GLY A 158 0.58 -4.29 -1.14
CA GLY A 158 -0.78 -4.65 -1.80
C GLY A 158 -1.01 -5.92 -2.76
N HIS A 159 -2.29 -6.31 -3.14
CA HIS A 159 -2.82 -7.33 -4.20
C HIS A 159 -4.29 -7.09 -4.61
N ILE A 160 -5.12 -8.06 -5.10
CA ILE A 160 -5.39 -8.64 -6.45
C ILE A 160 -6.88 -9.05 -6.47
N SER A 161 -7.57 -8.70 -7.56
CA SER A 161 -8.78 -9.32 -8.13
C SER A 161 -9.27 -8.51 -9.35
N PRO A 162 -10.05 -9.10 -10.28
CA PRO A 162 -10.28 -8.53 -11.60
C PRO A 162 -11.50 -7.60 -11.69
N ALA A 163 -11.41 -6.61 -12.59
CA ALA A 163 -12.42 -5.61 -12.93
C ALA A 163 -12.67 -4.47 -11.90
N ARG A 164 -11.92 -3.35 -12.10
CA ARG A 164 -12.12 -2.02 -11.49
C ARG A 164 -11.81 -1.90 -9.99
N GLU A 165 -10.74 -2.55 -9.54
CA GLU A 165 -10.27 -2.48 -8.16
C GLU A 165 -8.74 -2.38 -8.14
N HIS A 166 -8.17 -1.65 -7.17
CA HIS A 166 -6.73 -1.35 -7.13
C HIS A 166 -5.98 -2.18 -6.11
N VAL A 167 -5.04 -2.94 -6.65
CA VAL A 167 -3.91 -3.53 -5.93
C VAL A 167 -2.90 -2.43 -5.69
N PHE A 168 -2.43 -2.34 -4.46
CA PHE A 168 -1.23 -1.59 -4.14
C PHE A 168 -0.08 -2.61 -4.22
N THR A 169 1.20 -2.30 -4.20
CA THR A 169 2.27 -3.27 -3.86
C THR A 169 3.39 -2.42 -3.39
N PHE A 170 4.08 -2.71 -2.29
CA PHE A 170 5.16 -1.80 -1.93
C PHE A 170 6.38 -2.57 -1.28
N GLU A 171 7.61 -2.00 -1.29
CA GLU A 171 8.95 -2.66 -1.10
C GLU A 171 9.81 -2.11 0.09
N PHE A 172 11.11 -2.43 0.26
CA PHE A 172 11.99 -1.86 1.31
C PHE A 172 13.32 -1.34 0.72
#